data_AF-A0A9N9LVA5-F1
#
_entry.id   AF-A0A9N9LVA5-F1
#
_cell.length_a   1.000
_cell.length_b   1.000
_cell.length_c   1.000
_cell.angle_alpha   90.00
_cell.angle_beta   90.00
_cell.angle_gamma   90.00
#
_symmetry.space_group_name_H-M   'P 1'
#
loop_
_entity.id
_entity.type
_entity.pdbx_description
1 polymer ?
#
loop_
_entity_poly.entity_id
_entity_poly.type
_entity_poly.pdbx_seq_one_letter_code
_entity_poly.pdbx_strand_id
1 'polypeptide(L)'
;MLPLGLLTAAQGHPMLVELKNGETLNGHLVTCDTWMNLTLKEVVQTSPIKYLRVPDEIIDLVKEQQQGQQNSNYRGRGGQRGDHRGRGGDRGRGGRGGGRGRGRGS
;
A
#
# COMPACT_ATOMS: atom_id res chain seq x y z
N MET A 1 7.70 -39.10 17.87
CA MET A 1 7.13 -39.12 16.51
C MET A 1 8.25 -39.41 15.53
N LEU A 2 8.08 -40.43 14.66
CA LEU A 2 9.04 -40.70 13.59
C LEU A 2 8.63 -39.89 12.35
N PRO A 3 9.56 -39.22 11.64
CA PRO A 3 9.26 -38.40 10.46
C PRO A 3 8.42 -39.12 9.40
N LEU A 4 8.72 -40.39 9.12
CA LEU A 4 7.95 -41.22 8.19
C LEU A 4 6.52 -41.50 8.69
N GLY A 5 6.34 -41.69 10.00
CA GLY A 5 5.01 -41.91 10.57
C GLY A 5 4.09 -40.69 10.41
N LEU A 6 4.66 -39.49 10.46
CA LEU A 6 3.92 -38.25 10.17
C LEU A 6 3.54 -38.16 8.69
N LEU A 7 4.45 -38.48 7.77
CA LEU A 7 4.16 -38.47 6.33
C LEU A 7 3.12 -39.53 5.94
N THR A 8 3.17 -40.72 6.53
CA THR A 8 2.12 -41.75 6.36
C THR A 8 0.76 -41.23 6.83
N ALA A 9 0.70 -40.59 8.00
CA ALA A 9 -0.55 -40.03 8.52
C ALA A 9 -1.05 -38.81 7.72
N ALA A 10 -0.16 -38.08 7.07
CA ALA A 10 -0.48 -36.92 6.23
C ALA A 10 -1.00 -37.30 4.84
N GLN A 11 -1.13 -38.59 4.51
CA GLN A 11 -1.70 -39.03 3.24
C GLN A 11 -3.10 -38.42 3.02
N GLY A 12 -3.36 -37.93 1.81
CA GLY A 12 -4.59 -37.23 1.42
C GLY A 12 -4.62 -35.74 1.76
N HIS A 13 -3.65 -35.21 2.53
CA HIS A 13 -3.63 -33.82 2.95
C HIS A 13 -2.82 -32.92 2.00
N PRO A 14 -3.15 -31.62 1.90
CA PRO A 14 -2.36 -30.66 1.16
C PRO A 14 -0.97 -30.47 1.80
N MET A 15 0.05 -30.38 0.96
CA MET A 15 1.44 -30.27 1.35
C MET A 15 2.16 -29.29 0.41
N LEU A 16 2.91 -28.37 1.01
CA LEU A 16 3.87 -27.52 0.32
C LEU A 16 5.25 -28.17 0.40
N VAL A 17 5.88 -28.39 -0.76
CA VAL A 17 7.21 -28.99 -0.89
C VAL A 17 8.13 -28.00 -1.58
N GLU A 18 9.21 -27.61 -0.89
CA GLU A 18 10.30 -26.83 -1.48
C GLU A 18 11.43 -27.77 -1.92
N LEU A 19 11.80 -27.67 -3.20
CA LEU A 19 12.89 -28.44 -3.79
C LEU A 19 14.23 -27.71 -3.56
N LYS A 20 15.35 -28.45 -3.65
CA LYS A 20 16.70 -27.89 -3.47
C LYS A 20 17.07 -26.77 -4.46
N ASN A 21 16.42 -26.73 -5.63
CA ASN A 21 16.58 -25.65 -6.62
C ASN A 21 15.76 -24.39 -6.24
N GLY A 22 14.99 -24.43 -5.16
CA GLY A 22 14.12 -23.36 -4.66
C GLY A 22 12.80 -23.23 -5.41
N GLU A 23 12.40 -24.23 -6.19
CA GLU A 23 11.03 -24.34 -6.70
C GLU A 23 10.12 -24.86 -5.58
N THR A 24 8.89 -24.35 -5.52
CA THR A 24 7.90 -24.83 -4.56
C THR A 24 6.71 -25.44 -5.30
N LEU A 25 6.26 -26.58 -4.79
CA LEU A 25 5.12 -27.33 -5.28
C LEU A 25 4.07 -27.39 -4.18
N ASN A 26 2.82 -27.11 -4.53
CA ASN A 26 1.67 -27.29 -3.65
C ASN A 26 0.77 -28.38 -4.24
N GLY A 27 0.42 -29.39 -3.46
CA GLY A 27 -0.44 -30.47 -3.90
C GLY A 27 -0.87 -31.38 -2.76
N HIS A 28 -1.72 -32.37 -3.05
CA HIS A 28 -2.17 -33.34 -2.04
C HIS A 28 -1.24 -34.56 -2.02
N LEU A 29 -0.75 -34.94 -0.84
CA LEU A 29 0.10 -36.12 -0.69
C LEU A 29 -0.68 -37.39 -1.01
N VAL A 30 -0.26 -38.15 -2.01
CA VAL A 30 -0.87 -39.44 -2.39
C VAL A 30 -0.19 -40.60 -1.71
N THR A 31 1.15 -40.63 -1.74
CA THR A 31 1.97 -41.66 -1.09
C THR A 31 3.35 -41.11 -0.76
N CYS A 32 3.97 -41.71 0.25
CA CYS A 32 5.37 -41.51 0.63
C CYS A 32 6.00 -42.89 0.83
N ASP A 33 7.14 -43.17 0.19
CA ASP A 33 7.88 -44.41 0.44
C ASP A 33 8.89 -44.25 1.60
N THR A 34 9.61 -45.34 1.93
CA THR A 34 10.60 -45.37 3.02
C THR A 34 11.79 -44.43 2.78
N TRP A 35 12.05 -44.02 1.53
CA TRP A 35 13.10 -43.07 1.15
C TRP A 35 12.60 -41.62 1.07
N MET A 36 11.33 -41.37 1.43
CA MET A 36 10.65 -40.08 1.30
C MET A 36 10.46 -39.61 -0.15
N ASN A 37 10.39 -40.53 -1.11
CA ASN A 37 9.86 -40.19 -2.43
C ASN A 37 8.37 -39.92 -2.30
N LEU A 38 7.94 -38.73 -2.74
CA LEU A 38 6.56 -38.26 -2.61
C LEU A 38 5.85 -38.34 -3.95
N THR A 39 4.64 -38.90 -3.95
CA THR A 39 3.70 -38.74 -5.07
C THR A 39 2.65 -37.73 -4.66
N LEU A 40 2.46 -36.68 -5.45
CA LEU A 40 1.45 -35.64 -5.22
C LEU A 40 0.41 -35.66 -6.35
N LYS A 41 -0.83 -35.29 -6.03
CA LYS A 41 -1.89 -35.03 -7.02
C LYS A 41 -2.34 -33.57 -6.99
N GLU A 42 -2.93 -33.12 -8.10
CA GLU A 42 -3.46 -31.75 -8.25
C GLU A 42 -2.39 -30.69 -7.97
N VAL A 43 -1.20 -30.88 -8.53
CA VAL A 43 0.00 -30.10 -8.20
C VAL A 43 -0.01 -28.75 -8.92
N VAL A 44 0.21 -27.69 -8.16
CA VAL A 44 0.47 -26.33 -8.65
C VAL A 44 1.90 -25.94 -8.29
N GLN A 45 2.66 -25.46 -9.26
CA GLN A 45 3.97 -24.86 -9.01
C GLN A 45 3.77 -23.44 -8.49
N THR A 46 4.20 -23.16 -7.25
CA THR A 46 3.96 -21.90 -6.54
C THR A 46 5.27 -21.16 -6.22
N SER A 47 6.25 -21.23 -7.12
CA SER A 47 7.56 -20.60 -6.92
C SER A 47 7.39 -19.11 -6.64
N PRO A 48 7.96 -18.56 -5.54
CA PRO A 48 7.93 -17.13 -5.30
C PRO A 48 8.66 -16.41 -6.44
N ILE A 49 8.08 -15.31 -6.94
CA ILE A 49 8.73 -14.45 -7.94
C ILE A 49 9.99 -13.88 -7.29
N LYS A 50 11.17 -14.44 -7.63
CA LYS A 50 12.46 -14.02 -7.05
C LYS A 50 12.88 -12.65 -7.55
N TYR A 51 12.68 -12.39 -8.84
CA TYR A 51 12.96 -11.10 -9.47
C TYR A 51 12.08 -10.94 -10.70
N LEU A 52 11.78 -9.69 -11.02
CA LEU A 52 11.21 -9.28 -12.30
C LEU A 52 12.25 -8.41 -13.00
N ARG A 53 12.63 -8.80 -14.22
CA ARG A 53 13.48 -7.95 -15.06
C ARG A 53 12.56 -7.05 -15.87
N VAL A 54 12.65 -5.75 -15.59
CA VAL A 54 11.87 -4.73 -16.29
C VAL A 54 12.82 -3.99 -17.25
N PRO A 55 12.44 -3.73 -18.50
CA PRO A 55 13.23 -2.89 -19.42
C PRO A 55 13.39 -1.46 -18.87
N ASP A 56 14.55 -0.84 -19.12
CA ASP A 56 14.85 0.52 -18.65
C ASP A 56 13.83 1.56 -19.17
N GLU A 57 13.30 1.35 -20.38
CA GLU A 57 12.25 2.20 -20.97
C GLU A 57 11.00 2.34 -20.09
N ILE A 58 10.61 1.27 -19.37
CA ILE A 58 9.46 1.30 -18.46
C ILE A 58 9.77 2.14 -17.20
N ILE A 59 11.02 2.14 -16.75
CA ILE A 59 11.45 2.93 -15.58
C ILE A 59 11.27 4.42 -15.87
N ASP A 60 11.63 4.87 -17.07
CA ASP A 60 11.55 6.27 -17.45
C ASP A 60 10.10 6.73 -17.65
N LEU A 61 9.25 5.89 -18.23
CA LEU A 61 7.80 6.14 -18.34
C LEU A 61 7.14 6.36 -16.97
N VAL A 62 7.49 5.56 -15.95
CA VAL A 62 6.92 5.69 -14.59
C VAL A 62 7.38 6.98 -13.90
N LYS A 63 8.64 7.39 -14.09
CA LYS A 63 9.16 8.65 -13.51
C LYS A 63 8.41 9.88 -14.03
N GLU A 64 8.15 9.93 -15.33
CA GLU A 64 7.42 11.05 -15.95
C GLU A 64 5.96 11.11 -15.48
N GLN A 65 5.31 9.95 -15.32
CA GLN A 65 3.95 9.87 -14.81
C GLN A 65 3.83 10.37 -13.35
N GLN A 66 4.80 10.08 -12.48
CA GLN A 66 4.80 10.58 -11.10
C GLN A 66 5.01 12.10 -11.00
N GLN A 67 5.84 12.69 -11.87
CA GLN A 67 6.06 14.15 -11.88
C GLN A 67 4.86 14.93 -12.40
N GLY A 68 4.10 14.36 -13.35
CA GLY A 68 2.87 14.97 -13.87
C GLY A 68 1.78 15.15 -12.82
N GLN A 69 1.68 14.24 -11.83
CA GLN A 69 0.67 14.35 -10.77
C GLN A 69 1.06 15.32 -9.66
N GLN A 70 2.35 15.47 -9.31
CA GLN A 70 2.77 16.40 -8.25
C GLN A 70 2.65 17.88 -8.66
N ASN A 71 2.73 18.20 -9.95
CA ASN A 71 2.61 19.58 -10.41
C ASN A 71 1.17 20.14 -10.34
N SER A 72 0.17 19.29 -10.09
CA SER A 72 -1.21 19.74 -9.84
C SER A 72 -1.46 20.16 -8.39
N ASN A 73 -0.73 19.63 -7.41
CA ASN A 73 -0.91 19.99 -5.99
C ASN A 73 -0.22 21.31 -5.60
N TYR A 74 0.67 21.86 -6.42
CA TYR A 74 1.33 23.14 -6.17
C TYR A 74 0.80 24.32 -7.02
N ARG A 75 -0.12 24.08 -7.95
CA ARG A 75 -0.81 25.16 -8.69
C ARG A 75 -2.09 25.68 -8.01
N GLY A 76 -2.43 25.14 -6.84
CA GLY A 76 -3.60 25.58 -6.05
C GLY A 76 -3.29 26.44 -4.83
N ARG A 77 -2.02 26.79 -4.57
CA ARG A 77 -1.64 27.50 -3.33
C ARG A 77 -0.63 28.62 -3.57
N GLY A 78 -0.91 29.46 -4.56
CA GLY A 78 -0.02 30.55 -4.90
C GLY A 78 -0.72 31.60 -5.74
N GLY A 79 -1.44 32.50 -5.08
CA GLY A 79 -1.76 33.80 -5.63
C GLY A 79 -3.21 34.02 -5.97
N GLN A 80 -3.97 34.55 -5.01
CA GLN A 80 -4.98 35.55 -5.34
C GLN A 80 -5.12 36.58 -4.22
N ARG A 81 -4.83 37.82 -4.62
CA ARG A 81 -5.41 39.08 -4.16
C ARG A 81 -4.70 39.80 -3.01
N GLY A 82 -3.53 40.36 -3.34
CA GLY A 82 -3.33 41.78 -3.07
C GLY A 82 -4.31 42.64 -3.90
N ASP A 83 -4.46 43.90 -3.53
CA ASP A 83 -5.34 44.92 -4.14
C ASP A 83 -6.76 45.01 -3.59
N HIS A 84 -6.89 45.62 -2.41
CA HIS A 84 -8.01 46.51 -2.09
C HIS A 84 -7.47 47.89 -1.65
N ARG A 85 -6.80 48.58 -2.59
CA ARG A 85 -6.69 50.04 -2.57
C ARG A 85 -7.92 50.60 -3.28
N GLY A 86 -8.82 51.18 -2.50
CA GLY A 86 -9.79 52.18 -2.95
C GLY A 86 -11.11 51.65 -3.51
N ARG A 87 -12.17 51.70 -2.70
CA ARG A 87 -13.48 52.17 -3.18
C ARG A 87 -14.35 52.60 -2.00
N GLY A 88 -14.83 53.84 -2.09
CA GLY A 88 -15.62 54.49 -1.06
C GLY A 88 -16.91 53.76 -0.68
N GLY A 89 -17.39 54.10 0.49
CA GLY A 89 -18.63 53.59 1.05
C GLY A 89 -19.07 54.47 2.22
N ASP A 90 -19.35 55.73 1.92
CA ASP A 90 -20.23 56.58 2.72
C ASP A 90 -21.49 55.78 3.14
N ARG A 91 -21.77 55.73 4.44
CA ARG A 91 -23.12 55.80 5.07
C ARG A 91 -23.01 55.35 6.52
N GLY A 92 -23.22 56.31 7.41
CA GLY A 92 -23.41 56.04 8.84
C GLY A 92 -24.69 55.27 9.14
N ARG A 93 -25.05 55.33 10.43
CA ARG A 93 -26.31 54.89 11.06
C ARG A 93 -26.26 53.49 11.67
N GLY A 94 -26.27 53.45 13.02
CA GLY A 94 -26.76 52.26 13.72
C GLY A 94 -26.17 52.07 15.11
N GLY A 95 -26.67 52.84 16.09
CA GLY A 95 -26.37 52.61 17.49
C GLY A 95 -26.95 51.30 18.04
N ARG A 96 -26.24 50.72 19.00
CA ARG A 96 -26.67 49.80 20.07
C ARG A 96 -25.41 49.59 20.91
N GLY A 97 -25.26 50.18 22.09
CA GLY A 97 -26.15 50.04 23.23
C GLY A 97 -25.70 48.83 24.04
N GLY A 98 -25.08 49.06 25.21
CA GLY A 98 -24.77 47.99 26.17
C GLY A 98 -23.51 48.25 26.99
N GLY A 99 -23.65 48.98 28.11
CA GLY A 99 -22.55 49.30 29.02
C GLY A 99 -22.17 48.19 30.01
N ARG A 100 -21.46 48.63 31.06
CA ARG A 100 -20.83 47.92 32.21
C ARG A 100 -19.37 47.57 31.90
N GLY A 101 -18.33 48.20 32.45
CA GLY A 101 -18.15 48.81 33.78
C GLY A 101 -17.28 47.88 34.64
N ARG A 102 -16.24 48.46 35.27
CA ARG A 102 -15.22 47.89 36.21
C ARG A 102 -13.96 47.36 35.49
N GLY A 103 -12.72 47.82 35.74
CA GLY A 103 -12.14 48.58 36.84
C GLY A 103 -11.20 47.70 37.68
N ARG A 104 -9.94 48.16 37.84
CA ARG A 104 -8.77 47.62 38.60
C ARG A 104 -7.86 46.70 37.79
N GLY A 105 -6.54 46.88 37.71
CA GLY A 105 -5.60 47.69 38.49
C GLY A 105 -4.53 46.78 39.11
N SER A 106 -3.26 47.07 38.77
CA SER A 106 -2.00 46.41 39.16
C SER A 106 -1.63 45.11 38.46
#